data_AF-A0A432UTS5-F1
#
_entry.id   AF-A0A432UTS5-F1
#
_cell.length_a   1.000
_cell.length_b   1.000
_cell.length_c   1.000
_cell.angle_alpha   90.00
_cell.angle_beta   90.00
_cell.angle_gamma   90.00
#
_symmetry.space_group_name_H-M   'P 1'
#
loop_
_entity.id
_entity.type
_entity.pdbx_description
1 polymer ?
#
loop_
_entity_poly.entity_id
_entity_poly.type
_entity_poly.pdbx_seq_one_letter_code
_entity_poly.pdbx_strand_id
1 'polypeptide(L)'
;SLRKNFDAAIIVAGNYTAESGAKIIDAGLVDFIAYGRKFLANPDLPYRFLHGSSLNEITDPSTLFGGDDKGYTDYPVADEKNFHS
;
A
#
# COMPACT_ATOMS: atom_id res chain seq x y z
N SER A 1 -1.60 3.69 -25.75
CA SER A 1 -1.29 3.37 -24.34
C SER A 1 -1.69 1.93 -24.08
N LEU A 2 -1.19 1.31 -23.02
CA LEU A 2 -1.58 -0.05 -22.62
C LEU A 2 -3.12 -0.20 -22.55
N ARG A 3 -3.79 0.73 -21.87
CA ARG A 3 -5.26 0.79 -21.75
C ARG A 3 -6.03 0.78 -23.07
N LYS A 4 -5.48 1.36 -24.15
CA LYS A 4 -6.14 1.39 -25.48
C LYS A 4 -6.11 0.05 -26.20
N ASN A 5 -5.23 -0.86 -25.80
CA ASN A 5 -4.99 -2.14 -26.48
C ASN A 5 -5.30 -3.35 -25.60
N PHE A 6 -5.86 -3.12 -24.41
CA PHE A 6 -6.16 -4.15 -23.43
C PHE A 6 -7.44 -3.73 -22.75
N ASP A 7 -8.46 -4.59 -22.73
CA ASP A 7 -9.82 -4.25 -22.27
C ASP A 7 -10.16 -4.84 -20.89
N ALA A 8 -9.34 -5.76 -20.36
CA ALA A 8 -9.53 -6.29 -19.01
C ALA A 8 -8.95 -5.35 -17.93
N ALA A 9 -9.12 -5.73 -16.66
CA ALA A 9 -8.63 -4.93 -15.54
C ALA A 9 -7.09 -4.80 -15.55
N ILE A 10 -6.60 -3.58 -15.31
CA ILE A 10 -5.19 -3.23 -15.22
C ILE A 10 -4.85 -2.88 -13.77
N ILE A 11 -3.89 -3.62 -13.21
CA ILE A 11 -3.29 -3.34 -11.90
C ILE A 11 -1.88 -2.83 -12.14
N VAL A 12 -1.51 -1.71 -11.50
CA VAL A 12 -0.12 -1.21 -11.52
C VAL A 12 0.47 -1.15 -10.12
N ALA A 13 1.76 -1.40 -10.02
CA ALA A 13 2.54 -1.25 -8.80
C ALA A 13 3.77 -0.36 -9.10
N GLY A 14 4.18 0.47 -8.15
CA GLY A 14 5.37 1.30 -8.31
C GLY A 14 5.32 2.62 -7.56
N ASN A 15 5.77 2.61 -6.30
CA ASN A 15 5.93 3.78 -5.43
C ASN A 15 4.77 4.81 -5.43
N TYR A 16 3.54 4.36 -5.68
CA TYR A 16 2.37 5.22 -5.64
C TYR A 16 2.09 5.69 -4.21
N THR A 17 1.57 6.91 -4.10
CA THR A 17 0.89 7.42 -2.90
C THR A 17 -0.62 7.23 -3.08
N ALA A 18 -1.43 7.57 -2.06
CA ALA A 18 -2.87 7.64 -2.23
C ALA A 18 -3.24 8.65 -3.35
N GLU A 19 -2.64 9.83 -3.31
CA GLU A 19 -2.88 10.91 -4.28
C GLU A 19 -2.45 10.53 -5.70
N SER A 20 -1.21 10.05 -5.89
CA SER A 20 -0.73 9.72 -7.23
C SER A 20 -1.41 8.49 -7.82
N GLY A 21 -1.86 7.55 -6.95
CA GLY A 21 -2.69 6.42 -7.33
C GLY A 21 -4.09 6.85 -7.79
N ALA A 22 -4.78 7.65 -6.98
CA ALA A 22 -6.10 8.19 -7.32
C ALA A 22 -6.08 8.94 -8.66
N LYS A 23 -5.06 9.79 -8.86
CA LYS A 23 -4.91 10.57 -10.11
C LYS A 23 -4.91 9.71 -11.38
N ILE A 24 -4.30 8.53 -11.37
CA ILE A 24 -4.23 7.67 -12.57
C ILE A 24 -5.44 6.76 -12.74
N ILE A 25 -6.13 6.44 -11.64
CA ILE A 25 -7.45 5.81 -11.67
C ILE A 25 -8.47 6.80 -12.26
N ASP A 26 -8.50 8.04 -11.76
CA ASP A 26 -9.40 9.10 -12.23
C ASP A 26 -9.16 9.46 -13.71
N ALA A 27 -7.91 9.31 -14.18
CA ALA A 27 -7.55 9.47 -15.58
C ALA A 27 -7.95 8.26 -16.47
N GLY A 28 -8.54 7.20 -15.90
CA GLY A 28 -8.97 6.00 -16.62
C GLY A 28 -7.82 5.17 -17.18
N LEU A 29 -6.60 5.31 -16.64
CA LEU A 29 -5.41 4.62 -17.16
C LEU A 29 -5.29 3.20 -16.61
N VAL A 30 -5.76 2.98 -15.40
CA VAL A 30 -5.67 1.73 -14.64
C VAL A 30 -6.92 1.56 -13.78
N ASP A 31 -7.19 0.34 -13.33
CA ASP A 31 -8.34 0.02 -12.48
C ASP A 31 -7.95 -0.11 -11.00
N PHE A 32 -6.69 -0.54 -10.73
CA PHE A 32 -6.20 -0.76 -9.37
C PHE A 32 -4.75 -0.35 -9.19
N ILE A 33 -4.40 0.02 -7.95
CA ILE A 33 -3.02 0.23 -7.50
C ILE A 33 -2.65 -0.86 -6.50
N ALA A 34 -1.53 -1.53 -6.75
CA ALA A 34 -0.92 -2.45 -5.80
C ALA A 34 0.23 -1.77 -5.04
N TYR A 35 0.24 -1.96 -3.72
CA TYR A 35 1.22 -1.38 -2.80
C TYR A 35 2.04 -2.51 -2.15
N GLY A 36 3.35 -2.53 -2.41
CA GLY A 36 4.28 -3.50 -1.81
C GLY A 36 4.81 -3.03 -0.46
N ARG A 37 5.98 -2.36 -0.47
CA ARG A 37 6.68 -1.88 0.75
C ARG A 37 5.79 -1.07 1.71
N LYS A 38 4.87 -0.26 1.18
CA LYS A 38 3.93 0.50 2.02
C LYS A 38 3.02 -0.42 2.80
N PHE A 39 2.52 -1.50 2.19
CA PHE A 39 1.65 -2.46 2.86
C PHE A 39 2.43 -3.35 3.82
N LEU A 40 3.68 -3.69 3.47
CA LEU A 40 4.59 -4.42 4.38
C LEU A 40 4.73 -3.70 5.72
N ALA A 41 5.02 -2.40 5.71
CA ALA A 41 5.19 -1.62 6.93
C ALA A 41 3.88 -1.13 7.57
N ASN A 42 2.76 -1.19 6.86
CA ASN A 42 1.48 -0.65 7.29
C ASN A 42 0.38 -1.69 7.05
N PRO A 43 0.14 -2.61 7.99
CA PRO A 43 -0.90 -3.64 7.85
C PRO A 43 -2.30 -3.02 7.67
N ASP A 44 -2.48 -1.78 8.10
CA ASP A 44 -3.68 -0.96 8.02
C ASP A 44 -3.59 0.15 6.94
N LEU A 45 -2.77 -0.03 5.90
CA LEU A 45 -2.53 0.98 4.86
C LEU A 45 -3.82 1.63 4.29
N PRO A 46 -4.91 0.89 3.98
CA PRO A 46 -6.15 1.52 3.50
C PRO A 46 -6.76 2.50 4.49
N TYR A 47 -6.74 2.19 5.79
CA TYR A 47 -7.21 3.10 6.84
C TYR A 47 -6.37 4.37 6.88
N ARG A 48 -5.05 4.23 6.85
CA ARG A 48 -4.14 5.39 6.86
C ARG A 48 -4.35 6.29 5.66
N PHE A 49 -4.58 5.73 4.48
CA PHE A 49 -4.91 6.51 3.29
C PHE A 49 -6.25 7.22 3.41
N LEU A 50 -7.28 6.54 3.92
CA LEU A 50 -8.61 7.13 4.10
C LEU A 50 -8.60 8.30 5.10
N HIS A 51 -7.83 8.17 6.18
CA HIS A 51 -7.81 9.15 7.28
C HIS A 51 -6.62 10.11 7.24
N GLY A 52 -5.73 10.00 6.24
CA GLY A 52 -4.53 10.81 6.15
C GLY A 52 -3.54 10.59 7.30
N SER A 53 -3.54 9.40 7.91
CA SER A 53 -2.62 9.06 9.01
C SER A 53 -1.18 8.91 8.51
N SER A 54 -0.21 9.20 9.38
CA SER A 54 1.21 8.97 9.08
C SER A 54 1.46 7.51 8.72
N LEU A 55 2.37 7.26 7.77
CA LEU A 55 2.79 5.90 7.43
C LEU A 55 4.01 5.50 8.27
N ASN A 56 4.04 4.24 8.67
CA ASN A 56 5.26 3.59 9.14
C ASN A 56 6.26 3.45 7.98
N GLU A 57 7.54 3.50 8.32
CA GLU A 57 8.65 3.32 7.39
C GLU A 57 9.41 2.03 7.70
N ILE A 58 10.01 1.43 6.67
CA ILE A 58 10.93 0.31 6.84
C ILE A 58 12.26 0.90 7.32
N THR A 59 12.57 0.71 8.60
CA THR A 59 13.76 1.26 9.25
C THR A 59 15.00 0.38 9.10
N ASP A 60 14.80 -0.93 8.89
CA ASP A 60 15.86 -1.93 8.77
C ASP A 60 15.64 -2.79 7.51
N PRO A 61 16.37 -2.54 6.40
CA PRO A 61 16.20 -3.32 5.17
C PRO A 61 16.57 -4.80 5.29
N SER A 62 17.31 -5.20 6.34
CA SER A 62 17.69 -6.60 6.54
C SER A 62 16.49 -7.48 6.93
N THR A 63 15.40 -6.88 7.43
CA THR A 63 14.18 -7.60 7.80
C THR A 63 13.26 -7.89 6.61
N LEU A 64 13.65 -7.50 5.38
CA LEU A 64 12.84 -7.73 4.18
C LEU A 64 12.80 -9.20 3.74
N PHE A 65 13.80 -10.00 4.11
CA PHE A 65 13.94 -11.38 3.65
C PHE A 65 14.44 -12.29 4.77
N GLY A 66 13.71 -13.36 5.05
CA GLY A 66 14.01 -14.24 6.18
C GLY A 66 13.70 -13.58 7.54
N GLY A 67 14.33 -14.07 8.61
CA GLY A 67 14.14 -13.53 9.95
C GLY A 67 13.00 -14.19 10.72
N ASP A 68 12.49 -13.45 11.71
CA ASP A 68 11.42 -13.83 12.64
C ASP A 68 10.23 -12.84 12.52
N ASP A 69 9.67 -12.41 13.64
CA ASP A 69 8.57 -11.45 13.72
C ASP A 69 9.00 -10.00 13.42
N LYS A 70 10.29 -9.69 13.60
CA LYS A 70 10.82 -8.32 13.44
C LYS A 70 10.76 -7.86 11.98
N GLY A 71 10.08 -6.75 11.74
CA GLY A 71 9.86 -6.20 10.40
C GLY A 71 8.94 -7.06 9.53
N TYR A 72 8.14 -7.93 10.16
CA TYR A 72 7.18 -8.80 9.48
C TYR A 72 5.77 -8.65 10.09
N THR A 73 5.62 -8.91 11.39
CA THR A 73 4.32 -8.85 12.09
C THR A 73 4.26 -7.79 13.19
N ASP A 74 5.36 -7.12 13.48
CA ASP A 74 5.52 -6.16 14.58
C ASP A 74 5.28 -4.69 14.20
N TYR A 75 4.88 -4.40 12.96
CA TYR A 75 4.52 -3.05 12.55
C TYR A 75 3.23 -2.57 13.25
N PRO A 76 3.25 -1.40 13.91
CA PRO A 76 2.09 -0.91 14.67
C PRO A 76 0.97 -0.47 13.72
N VAL A 77 -0.29 -0.67 14.12
CA VAL A 77 -1.47 -0.08 13.47
C VAL A 77 -1.72 1.34 13.98
N ALA A 78 -2.36 2.20 13.17
CA ALA A 78 -2.66 3.58 13.55
C ALA A 78 -3.77 3.68 14.61
N ASP A 79 -4.65 2.67 14.68
CA ASP A 79 -5.69 2.57 15.69
C ASP A 79 -5.92 1.11 16.09
N GLU A 80 -5.33 0.70 17.22
CA GLU A 80 -5.49 -0.66 17.76
C GLU A 80 -6.95 -0.99 18.11
N LYS A 81 -7.81 0.01 18.35
CA LYS A 81 -9.18 -0.22 18.82
C LYS A 81 -10.17 -0.65 17.73
N ASN A 82 -9.85 -0.38 16.46
CA ASN A 82 -10.75 -0.63 15.32
C ASN A 82 -10.44 -1.93 14.55
N PHE A 83 -9.38 -2.66 14.91
CA PHE A 83 -9.02 -3.94 14.24
C PHE A 83 -9.57 -5.19 14.93
N HIS A 84 -10.20 -5.05 16.10
CA HIS A 84 -10.76 -6.15 16.89
C HIS A 84 -12.26 -5.99 17.22
N SER A 85 -12.94 -5.05 16.57
CA SER A 85 -14.39 -4.85 16.69
C SER A 85 -15.20 -5.49 15.57
#